data_AF-A0A0S8K234-F1
#
_entry.id   AF-A0A0S8K234-F1
#
_cell.length_a   1.000
_cell.length_b   1.000
_cell.length_c   1.000
_cell.angle_alpha   90.00
_cell.angle_beta   90.00
_cell.angle_gamma   90.00
#
_symmetry.space_group_name_H-M   'P 1'
#
loop_
_entity.id
_entity.type
_entity.pdbx_description
1 polymer ?
#
loop_
_entity_poly.entity_id
_entity_poly.type
_entity_poly.pdbx_seq_one_letter_code
_entity_poly.pdbx_strand_id
1 'polypeptide(L)' 'MKEIIPQEVIEHKIFLIRGYKVMIDKDLANLYGVETKYLNRQVRRNMERFPEDFMFQL' A
#
# COMPACT_ATOMS: atom_id res chain seq x y z
N MET A 1 -15.75 13.97 -7.53
CA MET A 1 -15.16 13.34 -8.74
C MET A 1 -14.01 12.47 -8.27
N LYS A 2 -13.87 11.22 -8.74
CA LYS A 2 -12.63 10.46 -8.50
C LYS A 2 -11.56 11.08 -9.39
N GLU A 3 -10.63 11.81 -8.78
CA GLU A 3 -9.41 12.23 -9.48
C GLU A 3 -8.65 10.98 -9.89
N ILE A 4 -8.36 10.87 -11.18
CA ILE A 4 -7.57 9.77 -11.72
C ILE A 4 -6.11 10.12 -11.41
N ILE A 5 -5.45 9.27 -10.62
CA ILE A 5 -4.04 9.42 -10.29
C ILE A 5 -3.23 9.05 -11.53
N PRO A 6 -2.28 9.90 -12.00
CA PRO A 6 -1.40 9.56 -13.11
C PRO A 6 -0.60 8.29 -12.83
N GLN A 7 -0.38 7.48 -13.84
CA GLN A 7 0.30 6.18 -13.70
C GLN A 7 1.73 6.36 -13.16
N GLU A 8 2.42 7.42 -13.60
CA GLU A 8 3.80 7.73 -13.22
C GLU A 8 3.93 7.95 -11.71
N VAL A 9 2.89 8.49 -11.06
CA VAL A 9 2.86 8.70 -9.61
C VAL A 9 2.82 7.37 -8.87
N ILE A 10 2.09 6.38 -9.39
CA ILE A 10 2.01 5.03 -8.83
C ILE A 10 3.35 4.32 -9.04
N GLU A 11 3.92 4.40 -10.24
CA GLU A 11 5.18 3.74 -10.58
C GLU A 11 6.35 4.22 -9.72
N HIS A 12 6.45 5.53 -9.44
CA HIS A 12 7.48 6.07 -8.55
C HIS A 12 7.38 5.62 -7.09
N LYS A 13 6.25 5.02 -6.70
CA LYS A 13 6.01 4.47 -5.35
C LYS A 13 6.25 2.96 -5.27
N ILE A 14 6.60 2.32 -6.39
CA ILE A 14 6.89 0.89 -6.46
C ILE A 14 8.40 0.68 -6.39
N PHE A 15 8.85 -0.04 -5.37
CA PHE A 15 10.24 -0.37 -5.12
C PHE A 15 10.52 -1.82 -5.47
N LEU A 16 11.75 -2.12 -5.92
CA LEU A 16 12.21 -3.49 -6.11
C LEU A 16 12.97 -3.94 -4.86
N ILE A 17 12.35 -4.79 -4.05
CA ILE A 17 12.94 -5.31 -2.80
C ILE A 17 13.02 -6.83 -2.90
N ARG A 18 14.23 -7.38 -2.85
CA ARG A 18 14.48 -8.84 -2.94
C ARG A 18 13.82 -9.50 -4.17
N GLY A 19 13.73 -8.78 -5.29
CA GLY A 19 13.09 -9.25 -6.52
C GLY A 19 11.58 -9.04 -6.61
N TYR A 20 10.95 -8.49 -5.56
CA TYR A 20 9.51 -8.20 -5.53
C TYR A 20 9.23 -6.72 -5.74
N LYS A 21 8.16 -6.41 -6.47
CA LYS A 21 7.61 -5.06 -6.59
C LYS A 21 6.76 -4.77 -5.35
N VAL A 22 7.18 -3.79 -4.55
CA VAL A 22 6.60 -3.49 -3.24
C VAL A 22 6.26 -2.01 -3.16
N MET A 23 5.11 -1.67 -2.59
CA MET A 23 4.77 -0.30 -2.21
C MET A 23 4.82 -0.17 -0.69
N ILE A 24 5.43 0.91 -0.20
CA ILE A 24 5.50 1.19 1.25
C ILE A 24 4.10 1.57 1.76
N ASP A 25 3.77 1.13 2.98
CA ASP A 25 2.47 1.36 3.62
C ASP A 25 2.11 2.87 3.71
N LYS A 26 3.09 3.73 3.95
CA LYS A 26 2.95 5.19 3.94
C LYS A 26 2.52 5.72 2.57
N ASP A 27 3.14 5.22 1.50
CA ASP A 27 2.79 5.63 0.14
C ASP A 27 1.40 5.15 -0.25
N LEU A 28 1.06 3.91 0.11
CA LEU A 28 -0.26 3.35 -0.08
C LEU A 28 -1.33 4.16 0.69
N ALA A 29 -1.05 4.50 1.95
CA ALA A 29 -1.94 5.30 2.78
C ALA A 29 -2.20 6.69 2.18
N ASN A 30 -1.15 7.34 1.64
CA ASN A 30 -1.28 8.62 0.94
C ASN A 30 -2.17 8.52 -0.31
N LEU A 31 -2.05 7.45 -1.11
CA LEU A 31 -2.91 7.24 -2.29
C LEU A 31 -4.39 7.08 -1.91
N TYR A 32 -4.67 6.50 -0.74
CA TYR A 32 -6.03 6.37 -0.20
C TYR A 32 -6.48 7.58 0.63
N GLY A 33 -5.62 8.60 0.82
CA GLY A 33 -5.95 9.79 1.62
C GLY A 33 -6.17 9.49 3.10
N VAL A 34 -5.51 8.45 3.64
CA VAL A 34 -5.62 8.05 5.06
C VAL A 34 -4.26 8.12 5.74
N GLU A 35 -4.24 8.28 7.06
CA GLU A 35 -2.99 8.13 7.81
C GLU A 35 -2.56 6.64 7.86
N THR A 36 -1.25 6.39 7.77
CA THR A 36 -0.66 5.03 7.83
C THR A 36 -1.14 4.22 9.02
N LYS A 37 -1.32 4.85 10.20
CA LYS A 37 -1.81 4.18 11.42
C LYS A 37 -3.21 3.59 11.24
N TYR A 38 -4.07 4.22 10.44
CA TYR A 38 -5.43 3.73 10.18
C TYR A 38 -5.41 2.60 9.17
N LEU A 39 -4.59 2.68 8.13
CA LEU A 39 -4.36 1.59 7.18
C LEU A 39 -3.88 0.33 7.90
N ASN A 40 -2.81 0.44 8.70
CA ASN A 40 -2.24 -0.68 9.45
C ASN A 40 -3.23 -1.26 10.47
N ARG A 41 -4.10 -0.42 11.06
CA ARG A 41 -5.17 -0.89 11.94
C ARG A 41 -6.22 -1.69 11.18
N GLN A 42 -6.64 -1.25 9.99
CA GLN A 42 -7.63 -1.97 9.18
C GLN A 42 -7.09 -3.32 8.71
N VAL A 43 -5.83 -3.34 8.28
CA VAL A 43 -5.12 -4.57 7.93
C VAL A 43 -5.11 -5.56 9.09
N ARG A 44 -4.65 -5.14 10.27
CA ARG A 44 -4.60 -6.01 11.46
C ARG A 44 -5.96 -6.53 11.90
N ARG A 45 -7.02 -5.73 11.79
CA ARG A 45 -8.39 -6.13 12.18
C ARG A 45 -9.05 -7.05 11.16
N ASN A 46 -8.57 -7.08 9.93
CA ASN A 46 -9.18 -7.80 8.83
C ASN A 46 -8.16 -8.69 8.10
N MET A 47 -7.22 -9.31 8.82
CA MET A 47 -6.12 -10.08 8.19
C MET A 47 -6.64 -11.18 7.25
N GLU A 48 -7.78 -11.80 7.56
CA GLU A 48 -8.43 -12.80 6.70
C GLU A 48 -8.82 -12.29 5.30
N ARG A 49 -8.91 -10.97 5.12
CA ARG A 49 -9.23 -10.33 3.82
C ARG A 49 -7.99 -10.04 2.98
N PHE A 50 -6.80 -10.19 3.55
CA PHE A 50 -5.54 -9.89 2.88
C PHE A 50 -4.77 -11.20 2.64
N PRO A 51 -4.49 -11.56 1.37
CA PRO A 51 -3.63 -12.67 1.03
C PRO A 51 -2.23 -12.56 1.67
N GLU A 52 -1.57 -13.70 1.91
CA GLU A 52 -0.22 -13.72 2.50
C GLU A 52 0.85 -13.06 1.63
N ASP A 53 0.63 -12.97 0.32
CA ASP A 53 1.51 -12.29 -0.64
C ASP A 53 1.21 -10.78 -0.78
N PHE A 54 0.15 -10.28 -0.12
CA PHE A 54 -0.26 -8.87 -0.22
C PHE A 54 0.66 -7.93 0.57
N MET A 55 1.19 -8.41 1.69
CA MET A 55 1.97 -7.60 2.62
C MET A 55 2.97 -8.45 3.38
N PHE A 56 4.09 -7.86 3.73
CA PHE A 56 5.01 -8.42 4.70
C PHE A 56 5.56 -7.30 5.57
N GLN A 57 5.88 -7.63 6.81
CA GLN A 57 6.60 -6.75 7.71
C GLN A 57 8.05 -7.22 7.77
N LEU A 58 9.00 -6.31 7.55
CA LEU A 58 10.43 -6.56 7.76
C LEU A 58 10.80 -6.38 9.23
#